data_AF-A0A7W0EJI5-F1
#
_entry.id   AF-A0A7W0EJI5-F1
#
_cell.length_a   1.000
_cell.length_b   1.000
_cell.length_c   1.000
_cell.angle_alpha   90.00
_cell.angle_beta   90.00
_cell.angle_gamma   90.00
#
_symmetry.space_group_name_H-M   'P 1'
#
loop_
_entity.id
_entity.type
_entity.pdbx_description
1 polymer ?
#
loop_
_entity_poly.entity_id
_entity_poly.type
_entity_poly.pdbx_seq_one_letter_code
_entity_poly.pdbx_strand_id
1 'polypeptide(L)'
;MSGRYQVMSSPMSPYVDYPNHLTLTIFRSIDESHRGILRQAGFPAYCKKYHGGITMKKTVMIGAILGLALTIGIESLSASAGDSLKTPATELVIDGKKPARFNHTTHVTLGLNCGTCHHDAEHKALTAEAIAALPDTKALSCITCHNSSFSNKDLQKQKDVFHARCKECHKTGHNGKKGPSGCADCHIKQEKKAVEGC
;
A
#
# COMPACT_ATOMS: atom_id res chain seq x y z
N MET A 1 -50.34 -12.28 0.67
CA MET A 1 -49.19 -13.21 0.61
C MET A 1 -47.92 -12.38 0.72
N SER A 2 -47.42 -12.25 1.94
CA SER A 2 -46.26 -11.44 2.33
C SER A 2 -45.01 -12.33 2.40
N GLY A 3 -44.23 -12.35 1.32
CA GLY A 3 -42.97 -13.08 1.26
C GLY A 3 -41.82 -12.24 1.82
N ARG A 4 -41.39 -12.53 3.05
CA ARG A 4 -40.10 -12.11 3.60
C ARG A 4 -39.00 -12.84 2.85
N TYR A 5 -38.22 -12.14 2.03
CA TYR A 5 -36.97 -12.68 1.50
C TYR A 5 -35.87 -12.44 2.54
N GLN A 6 -35.41 -13.52 3.17
CA GLN A 6 -34.19 -13.53 3.97
C GLN A 6 -33.00 -13.30 3.05
N VAL A 7 -32.27 -12.22 3.31
CA VAL A 7 -30.98 -11.95 2.68
C VAL A 7 -29.97 -12.90 3.31
N MET A 8 -29.57 -13.93 2.57
CA MET A 8 -28.44 -14.78 2.95
C MET A 8 -27.16 -13.95 2.85
N SER A 9 -26.71 -13.46 3.99
CA SER A 9 -25.41 -12.85 4.17
C SER A 9 -24.33 -13.94 4.05
N SER A 10 -23.76 -14.09 2.86
CA SER A 10 -22.49 -14.80 2.71
C SER A 10 -21.39 -14.00 3.42
N PRO A 11 -20.57 -14.61 4.27
CA PRO A 11 -19.49 -13.91 4.95
C PRO A 11 -18.45 -13.47 3.92
N MET A 12 -18.26 -12.15 3.85
CA MET A 12 -17.14 -11.51 3.18
C MET A 12 -15.86 -12.08 3.79
N SER A 13 -15.03 -12.67 2.93
CA SER A 13 -13.74 -13.23 3.29
C SER A 13 -12.91 -12.18 4.06
N PRO A 14 -12.36 -12.52 5.24
CA PRO A 14 -11.55 -11.57 5.99
C PRO A 14 -10.28 -11.26 5.21
N TYR A 15 -10.08 -9.96 5.04
CA TYR A 15 -8.83 -9.29 4.71
C TYR A 15 -7.65 -10.04 5.35
N VAL A 16 -6.82 -10.66 4.51
CA VAL A 16 -5.57 -11.27 4.97
C VAL A 16 -4.59 -10.13 5.21
N ASP A 17 -4.56 -9.71 6.47
CA ASP A 17 -3.50 -8.90 7.05
C ASP A 17 -2.21 -9.72 6.93
N TYR A 18 -1.21 -9.21 6.20
CA TYR A 18 0.13 -9.78 6.20
C TYR A 18 0.90 -9.10 7.34
N PRO A 19 1.17 -9.78 8.47
CA PRO A 19 2.06 -9.24 9.47
C PRO A 19 3.51 -9.45 9.03
N ASN A 20 4.23 -8.33 9.03
CA ASN A 20 5.68 -8.22 8.80
C ASN A 20 6.43 -8.86 9.99
N HIS A 21 6.43 -10.19 10.10
CA HIS A 21 7.24 -10.92 11.08
C HIS A 21 8.58 -11.32 10.45
N LEU A 22 9.49 -10.36 10.29
CA LEU A 22 10.91 -10.68 10.11
C LEU A 22 11.88 -9.70 10.78
N THR A 23 11.42 -8.97 11.80
CA THR A 23 12.29 -8.08 12.58
C THR A 23 11.81 -8.05 14.02
N LEU A 24 11.98 -9.15 14.78
CA LEU A 24 12.01 -9.16 16.26
C LEU A 24 12.28 -10.58 16.83
N THR A 25 13.27 -11.31 16.30
CA THR A 25 13.73 -12.59 16.91
C THR A 25 15.25 -12.69 17.00
N ILE A 26 15.96 -11.57 17.18
CA ILE A 26 17.42 -11.55 17.45
C ILE A 26 17.78 -10.66 18.66
N PHE A 27 16.85 -10.48 19.62
CA PHE A 27 17.14 -9.74 20.87
C PHE A 27 16.68 -10.45 22.14
N ARG A 28 16.57 -11.79 22.12
CA ARG A 28 16.25 -12.56 23.32
C ARG A 28 16.98 -13.91 23.38
N SER A 29 18.30 -13.87 23.38
CA SER A 29 19.12 -15.08 23.62
C SER A 29 20.46 -14.83 24.33
N ILE A 30 20.66 -13.66 24.96
CA ILE A 30 21.86 -13.41 25.77
C ILE A 30 21.47 -12.61 27.01
N ASP A 31 20.77 -13.21 27.97
CA ASP A 31 20.75 -12.66 29.35
C ASP A 31 20.45 -13.70 30.43
N GLU A 32 20.83 -14.96 30.25
CA GLU A 32 20.49 -16.00 31.24
C GLU A 32 21.63 -16.99 31.47
N SER A 33 22.80 -16.49 31.88
CA SER A 33 23.87 -17.36 32.42
C SER A 33 24.88 -16.73 33.38
N HIS A 34 24.74 -15.48 33.83
CA HIS A 34 25.76 -14.87 34.71
C HIS A 34 25.21 -14.18 35.97
N ARG A 35 24.33 -14.85 36.71
CA ARG A 35 24.14 -14.57 38.14
C ARG A 35 24.08 -15.84 38.97
N GLY A 36 25.26 -16.36 39.29
CA GLY A 36 25.44 -17.33 40.35
C GLY A 36 26.92 -17.40 40.66
N ILE A 37 27.24 -17.34 41.95
CA ILE A 37 28.56 -17.61 42.55
C ILE A 37 29.44 -16.36 42.72
N LEU A 38 29.01 -15.49 43.63
CA LEU A 38 29.94 -14.80 44.52
C LEU A 38 29.91 -15.50 45.87
N ARG A 39 31.11 -15.86 46.34
CA ARG A 39 31.55 -16.19 47.71
C ARG A 39 32.23 -17.57 47.75
N GLN A 40 33.55 -17.57 47.82
CA GLN A 40 34.32 -17.89 49.03
C GLN A 40 35.79 -18.16 48.66
N ALA A 41 36.66 -17.96 49.64
CA ALA A 41 38.10 -18.27 49.69
C ALA A 41 39.03 -17.23 49.04
N GLY A 42 39.67 -16.45 49.92
CA GLY A 42 40.77 -15.55 49.56
C GLY A 42 42.10 -16.28 49.45
N PHE A 43 43.09 -15.60 48.87
CA PHE A 43 44.55 -15.83 48.95
C PHE A 43 45.25 -14.60 48.33
N PRO A 44 46.54 -14.35 48.62
CA PRO A 44 47.01 -13.07 49.13
C PRO A 44 47.69 -12.20 48.07
N ALA A 45 47.99 -10.97 48.50
CA ALA A 45 48.77 -9.97 47.80
C ALA A 45 50.06 -10.55 47.17
N TYR A 46 50.28 -10.23 45.89
CA TYR A 46 51.62 -10.18 45.32
C TYR A 46 51.75 -8.97 44.40
N CYS A 47 52.47 -7.97 44.90
CA CYS A 47 52.87 -6.79 44.16
C CYS A 47 54.01 -7.20 43.23
N LYS A 48 53.86 -7.10 41.90
CA LYS A 48 54.99 -7.17 40.96
C LYS A 48 55.03 -5.95 40.06
N LYS A 49 55.93 -5.05 40.47
CA LYS A 49 56.49 -3.93 39.72
C LYS A 49 57.08 -4.44 38.40
N TYR A 50 56.65 -3.89 37.27
CA TYR A 50 57.40 -3.97 36.01
C TYR A 50 57.48 -2.57 35.40
N HIS A 51 58.68 -2.00 35.49
CA HIS A 51 59.12 -0.92 34.62
C HIS A 51 59.61 -1.55 33.32
N GLY A 52 59.21 -0.99 32.17
CA GLY A 52 59.71 -1.44 30.88
C GLY A 52 59.15 -0.58 29.75
N GLY A 53 59.81 0.55 29.48
CA GLY A 53 59.50 1.40 28.34
C GLY A 53 59.83 0.71 27.02
N ILE A 54 58.89 0.73 26.08
CA ILE A 54 59.08 0.28 24.70
C ILE A 54 58.81 1.47 23.78
N THR A 55 59.86 1.97 23.17
CA THR A 55 59.85 3.04 22.17
C THR A 55 59.17 2.57 20.88
N MET A 56 58.07 3.24 20.51
CA MET A 56 57.22 2.99 19.35
C MET A 56 57.90 3.46 18.05
N LYS A 57 58.57 2.54 17.34
CA LYS A 57 59.19 2.82 16.04
C LYS A 57 58.14 2.75 14.92
N LYS A 58 57.60 3.92 14.53
CA LYS A 58 57.14 4.42 13.20
C LYS A 58 56.52 3.51 12.11
N THR A 59 56.32 2.21 12.28
CA THR A 59 55.87 1.31 11.19
C THR A 59 54.37 1.01 11.19
N VAL A 60 53.59 1.49 12.16
CA VAL A 60 52.14 1.22 12.24
C VAL A 60 51.27 2.18 11.40
N MET A 61 51.84 3.28 10.88
CA MET A 61 51.05 4.33 10.20
C MET A 61 50.81 4.11 8.68
N ILE A 62 51.28 3.01 8.09
CA ILE A 62 51.07 2.75 6.64
C ILE A 62 49.98 1.70 6.39
N GLY A 63 49.71 0.79 7.34
CA GLY A 63 48.67 -0.25 7.18
C GLY A 63 47.23 0.24 7.38
N ALA A 64 47.02 1.39 8.02
CA ALA A 64 45.68 1.89 8.37
C ALA A 64 45.00 2.69 7.25
N ILE A 65 45.72 3.10 6.19
CA ILE A 65 45.17 3.97 5.13
C ILE A 65 44.55 3.15 3.98
N LEU A 66 45.02 1.91 3.73
CA LEU A 66 44.47 1.04 2.68
C LEU A 66 43.23 0.22 3.12
N GLY A 67 43.01 0.06 4.43
CA GLY A 67 41.82 -0.64 4.96
C GLY A 67 40.55 0.22 5.03
N LEU A 68 40.67 1.55 5.00
CA LEU A 68 39.54 2.49 5.10
C LEU A 68 38.95 2.88 3.73
N ALA A 69 39.62 2.52 2.63
CA ALA A 69 39.17 2.85 1.28
C ALA A 69 38.13 1.86 0.71
N LEU A 70 37.89 0.73 1.37
CA LEU A 70 37.00 -0.35 0.90
C LEU A 70 35.63 -0.42 1.60
N THR A 71 35.35 0.45 2.57
CA THR A 71 34.05 0.50 3.28
C THR A 71 33.18 1.70 2.90
N ILE A 72 33.58 2.53 1.92
CA ILE A 72 32.84 3.73 1.50
C ILE A 72 32.06 3.48 0.18
N GLY A 73 32.16 2.28 -0.42
CA GLY A 73 31.60 1.97 -1.73
C GLY A 73 30.21 1.34 -1.77
N ILE A 74 29.43 1.37 -0.68
CA ILE A 74 28.02 0.91 -0.70
C ILE A 74 27.13 2.08 -0.27
N GLU A 75 27.17 3.17 -1.03
CA GLU A 75 26.03 4.08 -1.06
C GLU A 75 24.94 3.39 -1.86
N SER A 76 23.94 2.97 -1.11
CA SER A 76 22.64 2.47 -1.54
C SER A 76 22.18 3.14 -2.83
N LEU A 77 22.02 2.35 -3.89
CA LEU A 77 21.18 2.70 -5.02
C LEU A 77 19.72 2.69 -4.53
N SER A 78 19.33 3.74 -3.80
CA SER A 78 17.93 4.08 -3.62
C SER A 78 17.48 4.73 -4.92
N ALA A 79 16.99 3.91 -5.85
CA ALA A 79 16.19 4.38 -6.97
C ALA A 79 14.94 5.08 -6.42
N SER A 80 15.05 6.39 -6.22
CA SER A 80 13.93 7.30 -6.05
C SER A 80 13.62 7.89 -7.41
N ALA A 81 12.72 7.20 -8.12
CA ALA A 81 11.97 7.81 -9.22
C ALA A 81 10.66 7.04 -9.31
N GLY A 82 9.78 7.27 -8.33
CA GLY A 82 8.36 7.14 -8.57
C GLY A 82 7.99 8.22 -9.58
N ASP A 83 8.21 7.90 -10.87
CA ASP A 83 7.69 8.71 -11.95
C ASP A 83 6.19 8.81 -11.68
N SER A 84 5.70 10.04 -11.53
CA SER A 84 4.33 10.29 -11.12
C SER A 84 3.42 9.83 -12.26
N LEU A 85 2.99 8.57 -12.16
CA LEU A 85 2.05 7.96 -13.07
C LEU A 85 0.82 8.86 -13.12
N LYS A 86 0.58 9.45 -14.30
CA LYS A 86 -0.42 10.50 -14.52
C LYS A 86 -1.80 9.95 -14.15
N THR A 87 -2.29 10.27 -12.97
CA THR A 87 -3.73 10.25 -12.71
C THR A 87 -4.38 11.37 -13.52
N PRO A 88 -5.64 11.21 -13.94
CA PRO A 88 -6.39 12.32 -14.52
C PRO A 88 -6.43 13.48 -13.52
N ALA A 89 -5.73 14.58 -13.84
CA ALA A 89 -5.67 15.76 -12.99
C ALA A 89 -7.02 16.46 -12.86
N THR A 90 -7.89 16.28 -13.86
CA THR A 90 -9.24 16.85 -13.91
C THR A 90 -10.26 15.88 -13.31
N GLU A 91 -11.29 16.45 -12.69
CA GLU A 91 -12.50 15.71 -12.33
C GLU A 91 -13.09 15.04 -13.57
N LEU A 92 -13.42 13.75 -13.45
CA LEU A 92 -14.06 12.96 -14.47
C LEU A 92 -15.58 13.01 -14.30
N VAL A 93 -16.28 13.01 -15.44
CA VAL A 93 -17.72 12.78 -15.47
C VAL A 93 -17.94 11.38 -16.03
N ILE A 94 -18.48 10.49 -15.19
CA ILE A 94 -18.91 9.16 -15.61
C ILE A 94 -20.28 9.33 -16.28
N ASP A 95 -20.29 9.18 -17.60
CA ASP A 95 -21.50 9.33 -18.42
C ASP A 95 -22.55 8.25 -18.15
N GLY A 96 -23.81 8.53 -18.46
CA GLY A 96 -24.91 7.59 -18.34
C GLY A 96 -26.26 8.29 -18.22
N LYS A 97 -27.33 7.54 -17.91
CA LYS A 97 -28.67 8.13 -17.70
C LYS A 97 -28.68 9.21 -16.60
N LYS A 98 -27.79 9.06 -15.62
CA LYS A 98 -27.54 10.03 -14.56
C LYS A 98 -26.03 10.16 -14.40
N PRO A 99 -25.40 11.14 -15.05
CA PRO A 99 -23.95 11.29 -14.96
C PRO A 99 -23.49 11.53 -13.52
N ALA A 100 -22.29 11.06 -13.19
CA ALA A 100 -21.71 11.19 -11.86
C ALA A 100 -20.33 11.82 -11.93
N ARG A 101 -19.98 12.66 -10.95
CA ARG A 101 -18.64 13.23 -10.82
C ARG A 101 -17.72 12.29 -10.07
N PHE A 102 -16.46 12.21 -10.51
CA PHE A 102 -15.43 11.42 -9.86
C PHE A 102 -14.08 12.13 -9.91
N ASN A 103 -13.44 12.32 -8.76
CA ASN A 103 -12.14 12.97 -8.67
C ASN A 103 -11.07 11.95 -8.26
N HIS A 104 -10.17 11.60 -9.19
CA HIS A 104 -9.06 10.67 -8.94
C HIS A 104 -8.12 11.19 -7.84
N THR A 105 -7.76 12.48 -7.90
CA THR A 105 -6.84 13.13 -6.96
C THR A 105 -7.30 12.99 -5.50
N THR A 106 -8.59 13.16 -5.23
CA THR A 106 -9.15 12.96 -3.89
C THR A 106 -8.89 11.55 -3.37
N HIS A 107 -9.10 10.53 -4.20
CA HIS A 107 -8.99 9.13 -3.78
C HIS A 107 -7.53 8.71 -3.56
N VAL A 108 -6.62 9.10 -4.44
CA VAL A 108 -5.19 8.79 -4.26
C VAL A 108 -4.57 9.54 -3.09
N THR A 109 -4.99 10.80 -2.83
CA THR A 109 -4.54 11.58 -1.67
C THR A 109 -5.02 10.98 -0.34
N LEU A 110 -6.13 10.25 -0.36
CA LEU A 110 -6.62 9.49 0.79
C LEU A 110 -5.85 8.18 1.03
N GLY A 111 -4.89 7.84 0.18
CA GLY A 111 -4.04 6.66 0.30
C GLY A 111 -4.60 5.41 -0.40
N LEU A 112 -5.58 5.57 -1.30
CA LEU A 112 -6.09 4.44 -2.08
C LEU A 112 -5.12 4.08 -3.21
N ASN A 113 -4.79 2.79 -3.29
CA ASN A 113 -3.94 2.24 -4.34
C ASN A 113 -4.72 2.10 -5.66
N CYS A 114 -4.03 2.12 -6.80
CA CYS A 114 -4.65 1.96 -8.13
C CYS A 114 -5.47 0.66 -8.21
N GLY A 115 -4.90 -0.41 -7.65
CA GLY A 115 -5.50 -1.74 -7.50
C GLY A 115 -6.79 -1.79 -6.69
N THR A 116 -7.08 -0.75 -5.90
CA THR A 116 -8.35 -0.65 -5.18
C THR A 116 -9.52 -0.40 -6.12
N CYS A 117 -9.30 0.13 -7.33
CA CYS A 117 -10.37 0.26 -8.31
C CYS A 117 -10.10 -0.55 -9.58
N HIS A 118 -8.85 -0.56 -10.03
CA HIS A 118 -8.45 -1.23 -11.26
C HIS A 118 -7.90 -2.61 -10.97
N HIS A 119 -8.58 -3.65 -11.45
CA HIS A 119 -8.15 -5.03 -11.33
C HIS A 119 -8.27 -5.72 -12.70
N ASP A 120 -7.55 -6.83 -12.88
CA ASP A 120 -7.69 -7.69 -14.06
C ASP A 120 -8.93 -8.60 -13.98
N ALA A 121 -9.11 -9.44 -14.99
CA ALA A 121 -10.23 -10.38 -15.06
C ALA A 121 -10.16 -11.46 -13.95
N GLU A 122 -8.97 -11.74 -13.44
CA GLU A 122 -8.69 -12.65 -12.34
C GLU A 122 -8.80 -11.97 -10.95
N HIS A 123 -9.29 -10.73 -10.90
CA HIS A 123 -9.43 -9.89 -9.70
C HIS A 123 -8.10 -9.51 -9.02
N LYS A 124 -6.99 -9.56 -9.74
CA LYS A 124 -5.70 -9.07 -9.22
C LYS A 124 -5.64 -7.55 -9.38
N ALA A 125 -5.22 -6.91 -8.31
CA ALA A 125 -4.96 -5.48 -8.26
C ALA A 125 -3.94 -5.08 -9.34
N LEU A 126 -4.29 -4.10 -10.19
CA LEU A 126 -3.35 -3.52 -11.13
C LEU A 126 -2.43 -2.52 -10.42
N THR A 127 -1.14 -2.57 -10.75
CA THR A 127 -0.17 -1.57 -10.33
C THR A 127 -0.26 -0.34 -11.24
N ALA A 128 0.33 0.77 -10.80
CA ALA A 128 0.33 1.99 -11.58
C ALA A 128 1.14 1.81 -12.89
N GLU A 129 2.22 1.03 -12.86
CA GLU A 129 3.04 0.69 -14.02
C GLU A 129 2.26 -0.17 -15.03
N ALA A 130 1.51 -1.16 -14.53
CA ALA A 130 0.64 -1.99 -15.37
C ALA A 130 -0.43 -1.15 -16.07
N ILE A 131 -0.99 -0.16 -15.38
CA ILE A 131 -1.98 0.77 -15.95
C ILE A 131 -1.34 1.66 -17.01
N ALA A 132 -0.15 2.22 -16.75
CA ALA A 132 0.54 3.09 -17.72
C ALA A 132 1.05 2.35 -18.96
N ALA A 133 1.28 1.03 -18.86
CA ALA A 133 1.63 0.19 -20.00
C ALA A 133 0.45 -0.12 -20.93
N LEU A 134 -0.79 0.23 -20.55
CA LEU A 134 -1.97 -0.04 -21.39
C LEU A 134 -1.95 0.84 -22.65
N PRO A 135 -2.19 0.26 -23.84
CA PRO A 135 -2.22 1.02 -25.09
C PRO A 135 -3.46 1.93 -25.20
N ASP A 136 -4.55 1.58 -24.52
CA ASP A 136 -5.78 2.35 -24.48
C ASP A 136 -6.35 2.37 -23.05
N THR A 137 -6.46 3.57 -22.49
CA THR A 137 -7.06 3.81 -21.17
C THR A 137 -8.54 3.40 -21.11
N LYS A 138 -9.24 3.25 -22.24
CA LYS A 138 -10.60 2.70 -22.26
C LYS A 138 -10.69 1.29 -21.68
N ALA A 139 -9.59 0.52 -21.71
CA ALA A 139 -9.53 -0.79 -21.06
C ALA A 139 -9.74 -0.72 -19.53
N LEU A 140 -9.46 0.42 -18.92
CA LEU A 140 -9.68 0.67 -17.48
C LEU A 140 -11.14 0.94 -17.13
N SER A 141 -11.98 1.23 -18.13
CA SER A 141 -13.40 1.45 -17.91
C SER A 141 -14.07 0.14 -17.53
N CYS A 142 -14.79 0.14 -16.40
CA CYS A 142 -15.42 -1.06 -15.88
C CYS A 142 -16.31 -1.74 -16.94
N ILE A 143 -17.03 -0.94 -17.74
CA ILE A 143 -17.99 -1.44 -18.75
C ILE A 143 -17.32 -2.06 -19.98
N THR A 144 -16.01 -1.96 -20.11
CA THR A 144 -15.28 -2.65 -21.18
C THR A 144 -15.39 -4.16 -20.98
N CYS A 145 -15.21 -4.64 -19.74
CA CYS A 145 -15.41 -6.05 -19.38
C CYS A 145 -16.82 -6.32 -18.83
N HIS A 146 -17.35 -5.41 -18.01
CA HIS A 146 -18.69 -5.51 -17.42
C HIS A 146 -19.78 -5.05 -18.38
N ASN A 147 -19.98 -5.86 -19.41
CA ASN A 147 -20.97 -5.65 -20.47
C ASN A 147 -21.96 -6.83 -20.52
N SER A 148 -22.81 -6.89 -21.55
CA SER A 148 -23.84 -7.94 -21.72
C SER A 148 -23.30 -9.38 -21.76
N SER A 149 -22.01 -9.56 -22.05
CA SER A 149 -21.35 -10.86 -22.10
C SER A 149 -20.64 -11.24 -20.79
N PHE A 150 -20.64 -10.37 -19.78
CA PHE A 150 -20.03 -10.67 -18.48
C PHE A 150 -20.80 -11.78 -17.77
N SER A 151 -20.09 -12.72 -17.14
CA SER A 151 -20.68 -13.94 -16.57
C SER A 151 -21.70 -13.66 -15.47
N ASN A 152 -21.43 -12.66 -14.61
CA ASN A 152 -22.36 -12.23 -13.58
C ASN A 152 -23.32 -11.17 -14.12
N LYS A 153 -24.59 -11.55 -14.31
CA LYS A 153 -25.68 -10.69 -14.81
C LYS A 153 -25.90 -9.43 -13.96
N ASP A 154 -25.67 -9.50 -12.66
CA ASP A 154 -25.85 -8.37 -11.75
C ASP A 154 -24.75 -7.32 -11.91
N LEU A 155 -23.63 -7.68 -12.55
CA LEU A 155 -22.50 -6.81 -12.82
C LEU A 155 -22.33 -6.52 -14.31
N GLN A 156 -23.38 -6.68 -15.13
CA GLN A 156 -23.32 -6.33 -16.56
C GLN A 156 -23.65 -4.87 -16.85
N LYS A 157 -24.30 -4.19 -15.90
CA LYS A 157 -24.80 -2.83 -16.10
C LYS A 157 -23.88 -1.86 -15.38
N GLN A 158 -23.59 -0.76 -16.07
CA GLN A 158 -22.77 0.33 -15.54
C GLN A 158 -23.19 0.78 -14.13
N LYS A 159 -24.50 1.00 -13.93
CA LYS A 159 -25.09 1.36 -12.62
C LYS A 159 -24.64 0.40 -11.52
N ASP A 160 -24.71 -0.89 -11.80
CA ASP A 160 -24.57 -1.92 -10.79
C ASP A 160 -23.11 -2.10 -10.41
N VAL A 161 -22.19 -2.05 -11.36
CA VAL A 161 -20.74 -2.14 -11.11
C VAL A 161 -20.23 -0.94 -10.30
N PHE A 162 -20.59 0.29 -10.72
CA PHE A 162 -20.18 1.48 -9.99
C PHE A 162 -20.81 1.56 -8.60
N HIS A 163 -22.08 1.17 -8.42
CA HIS A 163 -22.67 1.13 -7.08
C HIS A 163 -22.07 0.02 -6.21
N ALA A 164 -21.73 -1.14 -6.79
CA ALA A 164 -21.08 -2.20 -6.05
C ALA A 164 -19.68 -1.79 -5.57
N ARG A 165 -18.89 -1.08 -6.40
CA ARG A 165 -17.53 -0.67 -6.00
C ARG A 165 -17.50 0.64 -5.22
N CYS A 166 -18.06 1.71 -5.76
CA CYS A 166 -17.95 3.06 -5.19
C CYS A 166 -18.81 3.19 -3.93
N LYS A 167 -20.11 2.86 -4.04
CA LYS A 167 -21.06 3.09 -2.93
C LYS A 167 -20.77 2.18 -1.74
N GLU A 168 -20.32 0.95 -1.98
CA GLU A 168 -19.95 0.05 -0.89
C GLU A 168 -18.71 0.57 -0.16
N CYS A 169 -17.62 0.89 -0.87
CA CYS A 169 -16.43 1.47 -0.26
C CYS A 169 -16.75 2.75 0.51
N HIS A 170 -17.62 3.62 0.01
CA HIS A 170 -18.03 4.84 0.72
C HIS A 170 -18.81 4.57 2.01
N LYS A 171 -19.60 3.49 2.06
CA LYS A 171 -20.32 3.08 3.28
C LYS A 171 -19.40 2.41 4.30
N THR A 172 -18.57 1.48 3.85
CA THR A 172 -17.60 0.75 4.69
C THR A 172 -16.55 1.72 5.23
N GLY A 173 -16.08 2.63 4.38
CA GLY A 173 -15.02 3.58 4.66
C GLY A 173 -13.62 3.00 4.44
N HIS A 174 -12.62 3.89 4.48
CA HIS A 174 -11.21 3.58 4.39
C HIS A 174 -10.45 4.44 5.40
N ASN A 175 -9.62 3.83 6.25
CA ASN A 175 -8.87 4.51 7.32
C ASN A 175 -9.76 5.41 8.21
N GLY A 176 -10.94 4.90 8.58
CA GLY A 176 -11.92 5.63 9.40
C GLY A 176 -12.68 6.75 8.68
N LYS A 177 -12.40 7.01 7.40
CA LYS A 177 -13.11 8.02 6.59
C LYS A 177 -14.17 7.36 5.72
N LYS A 178 -15.37 7.95 5.68
CA LYS A 178 -16.47 7.53 4.80
C LYS A 178 -16.64 8.49 3.64
N GLY A 179 -17.16 7.98 2.53
CA GLY A 179 -17.41 8.76 1.33
C GLY A 179 -18.88 9.15 1.16
N PRO A 180 -19.18 9.99 0.16
CA PRO A 180 -20.55 10.33 -0.21
C PRO A 180 -21.35 9.08 -0.61
N SER A 181 -22.54 8.89 -0.04
CA SER A 181 -23.35 7.69 -0.29
C SER A 181 -24.79 7.99 -0.69
N GLY A 182 -25.20 9.25 -0.59
CA GLY A 182 -26.46 9.75 -1.11
C GLY A 182 -26.43 9.83 -2.64
N CYS A 183 -27.62 9.68 -3.24
CA CYS A 183 -27.75 9.67 -4.70
C CYS A 183 -27.29 10.99 -5.33
N ALA A 184 -27.61 12.12 -4.69
CA ALA A 184 -27.28 13.46 -5.19
C ALA A 184 -25.82 13.87 -4.90
N ASP A 185 -25.13 13.13 -4.03
CA ASP A 185 -23.75 13.46 -3.66
C ASP A 185 -22.77 13.16 -4.81
N CYS A 186 -23.11 12.19 -5.65
CA CYS A 186 -22.32 11.80 -6.82
C CYS A 186 -22.98 12.19 -8.14
N HIS A 187 -24.31 12.05 -8.25
CA HIS A 187 -25.02 12.28 -9.51
C HIS A 187 -25.34 13.76 -9.72
N ILE A 188 -24.84 14.31 -10.82
CA ILE A 188 -25.10 15.69 -11.21
C ILE A 188 -26.46 15.83 -11.88
N LYS A 189 -27.19 16.88 -11.50
CA LYS A 189 -28.43 17.25 -12.17
C LYS A 189 -28.09 17.69 -13.58
N GLN A 190 -28.55 16.94 -14.57
CA GLN A 190 -28.45 17.35 -15.97
C GLN A 190 -29.33 18.60 -16.13
N GLU A 191 -28.73 19.73 -16.49
CA GLU A 191 -29.50 20.84 -17.01
C GLU A 191 -30.09 20.37 -18.34
N LYS A 192 -31.41 20.51 -18.49
CA LYS A 192 -32.08 20.11 -19.73
C LYS A 192 -31.43 20.93 -20.85
N LYS A 193 -30.71 20.29 -21.77
CA LYS A 193 -30.33 20.93 -23.04
C LYS A 193 -31.62 21.46 -23.66
N ALA A 194 -31.72 22.77 -23.80
CA ALA A 194 -32.76 23.37 -24.61
C ALA A 194 -32.66 22.73 -25.99
N VAL A 195 -33.72 22.04 -26.39
CA VAL A 195 -33.83 21.54 -27.76
C VAL A 195 -34.11 22.78 -28.60
N GLU A 196 -33.05 23.40 -29.11
CA GLU A 196 -33.21 24.38 -30.19
C GLU A 196 -33.52 23.57 -31.47
N GLY A 197 -34.78 23.63 -31.89
CA GLY A 197 -35.23 23.00 -33.12
C GLY A 197 -36.67 22.54 -33.03
N CYS A 198 -37.58 23.39 -33.50
CA CYS A 198 -38.89 22.99 -34.02
C CYS A 198 -38.73 22.03 -35.20
#